data_AF-A0A099EUM0-F1
#
_entry.id   AF-A0A099EUM0-F1
#
_cell.length_a   1.000
_cell.length_b   1.000
_cell.length_c   1.000
_cell.angle_alpha   90.00
_cell.angle_beta   90.00
_cell.angle_gamma   90.00
#
_symmetry.space_group_name_H-M   'P 1'
#
loop_
_entity.id
_entity.type
_entity.pdbx_description
1 polymer ?
#
loop_
_entity_poly.entity_id
_entity_poly.type
_entity_poly.pdbx_seq_one_letter_code
_entity_poly.pdbx_strand_id
1 'polypeptide(L)'
;MTWDYYIYPEPEKHKLPLGFMGIGYAEPAPNGVDVVLNVDTSSLDYGKVYAWVRTNDPWMTGNNKRGLGFVADSFTEFMNNLTDKKNL
;
A
#
# COMPACT_ATOMS: atom_id res chain seq x y z
N MET A 1 25.53 -16.64 -8.46
CA MET A 1 24.47 -15.64 -8.17
C MET A 1 23.31 -15.99 -9.07
N THR A 2 22.45 -16.89 -8.61
CA THR A 2 21.27 -17.36 -9.33
C THR A 2 20.09 -16.48 -8.93
N TRP A 3 19.48 -15.83 -9.90
CA TRP A 3 18.24 -15.08 -9.71
C TRP A 3 17.10 -16.11 -9.64
N ASP A 4 16.76 -16.55 -8.43
CA ASP A 4 15.60 -17.43 -8.24
C ASP A 4 14.34 -16.59 -8.42
N TYR A 5 13.61 -16.85 -9.51
CA TYR A 5 12.26 -16.35 -9.71
C TYR A 5 11.37 -16.99 -8.63
N TYR A 6 10.99 -16.21 -7.62
CA TYR A 6 9.89 -16.57 -6.73
C TYR A 6 8.60 -16.57 -7.57
N ILE A 7 8.14 -17.78 -7.94
CA ILE A 7 6.81 -17.98 -8.48
C ILE A 7 5.86 -17.86 -7.29
N TYR A 8 5.15 -16.74 -7.18
CA TYR A 8 4.09 -16.57 -6.19
C TYR A 8 3.05 -17.70 -6.37
N PRO A 9 2.79 -18.53 -5.35
CA PRO A 9 1.81 -19.60 -5.44
C PRO A 9 0.41 -18.97 -5.44
N GLU A 10 -0.30 -19.16 -6.55
CA GLU A 10 -1.60 -18.56 -6.87
C GLU A 10 -1.56 -17.03 -7.12
N PRO A 11 -2.36 -16.49 -8.06
CA PRO A 11 -2.57 -15.05 -8.11
C PRO A 11 -3.24 -14.66 -6.80
N GLU A 12 -2.46 -14.15 -5.85
CA GLU A 12 -3.01 -13.62 -4.61
C GLU A 12 -4.15 -12.67 -5.01
N LYS A 13 -5.39 -13.00 -4.64
CA LYS A 13 -6.60 -12.25 -5.00
C LYS A 13 -6.71 -10.94 -4.23
N HIS A 14 -5.62 -10.18 -4.18
CA HIS A 14 -5.57 -8.84 -3.63
C HIS A 14 -5.16 -7.92 -4.77
N LYS A 15 -6.09 -7.07 -5.16
CA LYS A 15 -5.82 -5.95 -6.04
C LYS A 15 -5.74 -4.72 -5.15
N LEU A 16 -4.72 -3.88 -5.34
CA LEU A 16 -4.69 -2.57 -4.68
C LEU A 16 -5.96 -1.78 -5.04
N PRO A 17 -6.43 -0.91 -4.13
CA PRO A 17 -7.55 -0.05 -4.45
C PRO A 17 -7.29 0.77 -5.72
N LEU A 18 -8.31 0.95 -6.56
CA LEU A 18 -8.17 1.74 -7.79
C LEU A 18 -7.75 3.18 -7.49
N GLY A 19 -6.78 3.67 -8.27
CA GLY A 19 -6.19 5.00 -8.09
C GLY A 19 -5.01 5.01 -7.12
N PHE A 20 -4.57 3.86 -6.62
CA PHE A 20 -3.45 3.76 -5.69
C PHE A 20 -2.29 2.95 -6.26
N MET A 21 -1.08 3.32 -5.85
CA MET A 21 0.17 2.62 -6.13
C MET A 21 0.78 2.14 -4.82
N GLY A 22 1.20 0.88 -4.74
CA GLY A 22 1.93 0.35 -3.58
C GLY A 22 3.34 0.92 -3.52
N ILE A 23 3.75 1.42 -2.35
CA ILE A 23 5.07 2.03 -2.12
C ILE A 23 5.84 1.39 -0.96
N GLY A 24 5.22 0.45 -0.23
CA GLY A 24 5.85 -0.26 0.86
C GLY A 24 4.97 -1.35 1.42
N TYR A 25 5.55 -2.21 2.24
CA TYR A 25 4.86 -3.30 2.92
C TYR A 25 5.41 -3.43 4.33
N ALA A 26 4.51 -3.61 5.31
CA ALA A 26 4.86 -3.78 6.71
C ALA A 26 4.48 -5.18 7.21
N GLU A 27 5.50 -5.93 7.64
CA GLU A 27 5.39 -7.17 8.42
C GLU A 27 5.47 -6.86 9.92
N PRO A 28 4.92 -7.70 10.83
CA PRO A 28 4.28 -9.01 10.61
C PRO A 28 2.75 -8.94 10.75
N ALA A 29 2.09 -8.07 9.98
CA ALA A 29 0.63 -7.99 10.03
C ALA A 29 0.00 -9.32 9.57
N PRO A 30 -0.99 -9.89 10.29
CA PRO A 30 -1.60 -11.19 9.96
C PRO A 30 -2.19 -11.27 8.55
N ASN A 31 -2.61 -10.12 8.01
CA ASN A 31 -3.14 -9.97 6.65
C ASN A 31 -2.20 -9.17 5.73
N GLY A 32 -1.03 -8.75 6.21
CA GLY A 32 -0.17 -7.80 5.49
C GLY A 32 -0.74 -6.37 5.45
N VAL A 33 0.10 -5.37 5.68
CA VAL A 33 -0.27 -3.96 5.49
C VAL A 33 0.57 -3.38 4.36
N ASP A 34 -0.08 -2.99 3.28
CA ASP A 34 0.57 -2.23 2.21
C ASP A 34 0.52 -0.74 2.54
N VAL A 35 1.61 -0.04 2.30
CA VAL A 35 1.62 1.42 2.25
C VAL A 35 1.37 1.81 0.80
N VAL A 36 0.37 2.66 0.58
CA VAL A 36 -0.12 3.02 -0.75
C VAL A 36 -0.15 4.54 -0.95
N LEU A 37 0.23 4.98 -2.13
CA LEU A 37 0.20 6.36 -2.59
C LEU A 37 -1.02 6.58 -3.49
N ASN A 38 -1.81 7.62 -3.23
CA ASN A 38 -2.89 8.00 -4.13
C ASN A 38 -2.31 8.66 -5.38
N VAL A 39 -2.48 8.03 -6.54
CA VAL A 39 -2.02 8.49 -7.85
C VAL A 39 -3.18 8.88 -8.77
N ASP A 40 -4.41 8.92 -8.27
CA ASP A 40 -5.57 9.42 -8.98
C ASP A 40 -5.52 10.95 -9.09
N THR A 41 -5.13 11.46 -10.26
CA THR A 41 -5.02 12.91 -10.53
C THR A 41 -6.34 13.68 -10.41
N SER A 42 -7.49 12.99 -10.40
CA SER A 42 -8.80 13.60 -10.19
C SER A 42 -9.21 13.68 -8.71
N SER A 43 -8.47 13.00 -7.83
CA SER A 43 -8.72 12.96 -6.39
C SER A 43 -8.22 14.22 -5.69
N LEU A 44 -9.01 14.77 -4.78
CA LEU A 44 -8.56 15.83 -3.86
C LEU A 44 -7.43 15.37 -2.93
N ASP A 45 -7.27 14.06 -2.80
CA ASP A 45 -6.22 13.40 -2.00
C ASP A 45 -5.03 12.92 -2.85
N TYR A 46 -4.88 13.39 -4.09
CA TYR A 46 -3.73 13.06 -4.93
C TYR A 46 -2.41 13.34 -4.20
N GLY A 47 -1.49 12.37 -4.24
CA GLY A 47 -0.17 12.47 -3.59
C GLY A 47 -0.15 12.08 -2.11
N LYS A 48 -1.30 11.89 -1.45
CA LYS A 48 -1.37 11.44 -0.06
C LYS A 48 -1.05 9.96 0.09
N VAL A 49 -0.51 9.60 1.25
CA VAL A 49 -0.08 8.24 1.60
C VAL A 49 -1.00 7.64 2.64
N TYR A 50 -1.33 6.36 2.44
CA TYR A 50 -2.23 5.60 3.29
C TYR A 50 -1.63 4.24 3.63
N ALA A 51 -2.02 3.69 4.78
CA ALA A 51 -1.86 2.27 5.09
C ALA A 51 -3.14 1.54 4.68
N TRP A 52 -2.99 0.41 4.03
CA TRP A 52 -4.08 -0.44 3.59
C TRP A 52 -3.84 -1.86 4.09
N VAL A 53 -4.71 -2.32 5.01
CA VAL A 53 -4.73 -3.73 5.40
C VAL A 53 -5.22 -4.52 4.20
N ARG A 54 -4.46 -5.52 3.72
CA ARG A 54 -4.92 -6.30 2.58
C ARG A 54 -6.25 -6.94 2.93
N THR A 55 -7.27 -6.57 2.17
CA THR A 55 -8.57 -7.23 2.22
C THR A 55 -8.70 -8.12 1.01
N ASN A 56 -9.23 -9.31 1.21
CA ASN A 56 -9.54 -10.23 0.12
C ASN A 56 -10.53 -9.54 -0.84
N ASP A 57 -10.12 -9.32 -2.10
CA ASP A 57 -10.98 -8.81 -3.18
C ASP A 57 -11.19 -9.96 -4.17
N PRO A 58 -12.05 -10.95 -3.83
CA PRO A 58 -12.18 -12.17 -4.62
C PRO A 58 -12.69 -11.92 -6.04
N TRP A 59 -13.20 -10.72 -6.33
CA TRP A 59 -13.67 -10.28 -7.64
C TRP A 59 -12.70 -9.31 -8.35
N MET A 60 -11.54 -8.98 -7.76
CA MET A 60 -10.49 -8.11 -8.31
C MET A 60 -11.03 -6.76 -8.87
N THR A 61 -12.07 -6.25 -8.24
CA THR A 61 -12.72 -5.00 -8.65
C THR A 61 -11.84 -3.79 -8.36
N GLY A 62 -10.94 -3.89 -7.37
CA GLY A 62 -10.19 -2.77 -6.81
C GLY A 62 -11.08 -1.74 -6.10
N ASN A 63 -12.34 -2.11 -5.79
CA ASN A 63 -13.28 -1.30 -5.03
C ASN A 63 -13.22 -1.62 -3.52
N ASN A 64 -12.01 -1.85 -3.03
CA ASN A 64 -11.67 -2.27 -1.68
C ASN A 64 -10.99 -1.14 -0.89
N LYS A 65 -11.46 0.10 -1.09
CA LYS A 65 -10.99 1.29 -0.35
C LYS A 65 -11.33 1.27 1.15
N ARG A 66 -12.16 0.33 1.61
CA ARG A 66 -12.47 0.14 3.03
C ARG A 66 -11.20 -0.28 3.78
N GLY A 67 -10.83 0.48 4.80
CA GLY A 67 -9.64 0.21 5.62
C GLY A 67 -8.39 1.01 5.22
N LEU A 68 -8.51 2.00 4.32
CA LEU A 68 -7.45 2.99 4.13
C LEU A 68 -7.32 3.87 5.38
N GLY A 69 -6.19 3.75 6.09
CA GLY A 69 -5.79 4.65 7.16
C GLY A 69 -4.85 5.71 6.63
N PHE A 70 -5.15 6.99 6.85
CA PHE A 70 -4.25 8.08 6.46
C PHE A 70 -2.91 7.99 7.21
N VAL A 71 -1.80 8.22 6.50
CA VAL A 71 -0.44 8.14 7.06
C VAL A 71 0.34 9.45 6.88
N ALA A 72 0.26 10.08 5.71
CA ALA A 72 0.98 11.34 5.44
C ALA A 72 0.34 12.12 4.28
N ASP A 73 0.52 13.44 4.25
CA ASP A 73 0.02 14.30 3.18
C ASP A 73 0.85 14.18 1.89
N SER A 74 2.07 13.66 1.98
CA SER A 74 2.92 13.44 0.80
C SER A 74 3.91 12.28 0.96
N PHE A 75 4.43 11.77 -0.15
CA PHE A 75 5.53 10.81 -0.15
C PHE A 75 6.77 11.36 0.58
N THR A 76 7.12 12.64 0.38
CA THR A 76 8.27 13.26 1.04
C THR A 76 8.09 13.31 2.55
N GLU A 77 6.91 13.71 3.04
CA GLU A 77 6.61 13.70 4.48
C GLU A 77 6.68 12.29 5.05
N PHE A 78 6.09 11.31 4.36
CA PHE A 78 6.16 9.90 4.77
C PHE A 78 7.60 9.43 4.95
N MET A 79 8.48 9.69 3.96
CA MET A 79 9.88 9.30 4.04
C MET A 79 10.63 10.04 5.16
N ASN A 80 10.36 11.32 5.37
CA ASN A 80 10.95 12.08 6.47
C ASN A 80 10.56 11.47 7.82
N ASN A 81 9.29 11.12 8.02
CA ASN A 81 8.79 10.53 9.25
C ASN A 81 9.45 9.18 9.56
N LEU A 82 9.75 8.37 8.53
CA LEU A 82 10.49 7.10 8.70
C LEU A 82 11.95 7.28 9.09
N THR A 83 12.59 8.36 8.60
CA THR A 83 14.01 8.64 8.91
C THR A 83 14.21 9.32 10.26
N ASP A 84 13.14 9.84 10.86
CA ASP A 84 13.21 10.58 12.10
C ASP A 84 13.36 9.61 13.29
N LYS A 85 14.52 9.66 13.97
CA LYS A 85 14.88 8.74 15.08
C LYS A 85 13.89 8.71 16.25
N LYS A 86 12.97 9.68 16.33
CA LYS A 86 11.92 9.72 17.36
C LYS A 86 10.74 8.80 17.04
N ASN A 87 10.62 8.34 15.80
CA ASN A 87 9.53 7.49 15.30
C ASN A 87 9.97 6.04 15.01
N LEU A 88 11.25 5.72 15.24
CA LEU A 88 11.83 4.37 15.19
C LEU A 88 11.96 3.81 16.61
#